data_AF-A0A812HU23-F1
#
_entry.id   AF-A0A812HU23-F1
#
_cell.length_a   1.000
_cell.length_b   1.000
_cell.length_c   1.000
_cell.angle_alpha   90.00
_cell.angle_beta   90.00
_cell.angle_gamma   90.00
#
_symmetry.space_group_name_H-M   'P 1'
#
loop_
_entity.id
_entity.type
_entity.pdbx_description
1 polymer ?
#
loop_
_entity_poly.entity_id
_entity_poly.type
_entity_poly.pdbx_seq_one_letter_code
_entity_poly.pdbx_strand_id
1 'polypeptide(L)' 'MLSKGYAKFSVKHPWFHRLNVTAVAFIFLLSCYQLLVNEAFEFSIGFVITLLATLLFASASAFKKRYSGLES' A
#
# COMPACT_ATOMS: atom_id res chain seq x y z
N MET A 1 -5.86 9.05 -13.69
CA MET A 1 -7.12 8.26 -13.72
C MET A 1 -7.07 6.97 -12.89
N LEU A 2 -5.90 6.34 -12.72
CA LEU A 2 -5.75 5.09 -11.93
C LEU A 2 -6.08 5.22 -10.42
N SER A 3 -5.68 6.31 -9.75
CA SER A 3 -5.95 6.49 -8.31
C SER A 3 -7.43 6.58 -7.96
N LYS A 4 -8.29 7.13 -8.84
CA LYS A 4 -9.74 7.22 -8.58
C LYS A 4 -10.41 5.83 -8.63
N GLY A 5 -9.97 4.96 -9.54
CA GLY A 5 -10.49 3.58 -9.65
C GLY A 5 -10.11 2.74 -8.44
N TYR A 6 -8.83 2.77 -8.05
CA TYR A 6 -8.35 2.06 -6.87
C TYR A 6 -8.98 2.60 -5.57
N ALA A 7 -9.17 3.92 -5.47
CA ALA A 7 -9.83 4.53 -4.32
C ALA A 7 -11.30 4.11 -4.18
N LYS A 8 -12.07 4.09 -5.28
CA LYS A 8 -13.46 3.62 -5.27
C LYS A 8 -13.57 2.13 -4.92
N PHE A 9 -12.63 1.32 -5.41
CA PHE A 9 -12.54 -0.11 -5.09
C PHE A 9 -12.17 -0.35 -3.61
N SER A 10 -11.21 0.41 -3.09
CA SER A 10 -10.78 0.33 -1.68
C SER A 10 -11.90 0.67 -0.70
N VAL A 11 -12.71 1.70 -1.01
CA VAL A 11 -13.88 2.06 -0.17
C VAL A 11 -14.97 0.99 -0.25
N LYS A 12 -15.20 0.38 -1.43
CA LYS A 12 -16.21 -0.67 -1.63
C LYS A 12 -15.81 -2.01 -1.00
N HIS A 13 -14.51 -2.34 -0.95
CA HIS A 13 -13.98 -3.58 -0.38
C HIS A 13 -12.87 -3.29 0.66
N PRO A 14 -13.23 -2.78 1.85
CA PRO A 14 -12.25 -2.38 2.87
C PRO A 14 -11.42 -3.56 3.39
N TRP A 15 -11.97 -4.78 3.36
CA TRP A 15 -11.27 -6.00 3.76
C TRP A 15 -10.15 -6.38 2.79
N PHE A 16 -10.41 -6.25 1.48
CA PHE A 16 -9.42 -6.54 0.44
C PHE A 16 -8.27 -5.52 0.45
N HIS A 17 -8.59 -4.25 0.73
CA HIS A 17 -7.58 -3.22 0.93
C HIS A 17 -6.70 -3.51 2.16
N ARG A 18 -7.31 -3.89 3.29
CA ARG A 18 -6.55 -4.28 4.50
C ARG A 18 -5.63 -5.46 4.24
N LEU A 19 -6.10 -6.51 3.56
CA LEU A 19 -5.25 -7.65 3.17
C LEU A 19 -4.08 -7.21 2.31
N ASN A 20 -4.32 -6.33 1.33
CA ASN A 20 -3.25 -5.83 0.45
C ASN A 20 -2.21 -4.98 1.22
N VAL A 21 -2.65 -4.15 2.17
CA VAL A 21 -1.74 -3.39 3.05
C VAL A 21 -0.90 -4.35 3.90
N THR A 22 -1.53 -5.37 4.51
CA THR A 22 -0.81 -6.38 5.31
C THR A 22 0.20 -7.14 4.45
N ALA A 23 -0.17 -7.55 3.24
CA ALA A 23 0.73 -8.25 2.32
C ALA A 23 1.95 -7.39 1.95
N VAL A 24 1.73 -6.10 1.63
CA VAL A 24 2.82 -5.16 1.34
C VAL A 24 3.72 -4.95 2.55
N ALA A 25 3.16 -4.86 3.77
CA ALA A 25 3.94 -4.78 4.99
C ALA A 25 4.80 -6.04 5.24
N PHE A 26 4.28 -7.23 4.94
CA PHE A 26 5.06 -8.46 5.00
C PHE A 26 6.20 -8.47 3.99
N ILE A 27 5.97 -8.03 2.76
CA ILE A 27 7.02 -7.92 1.73
C ILE A 27 8.14 -6.99 2.20
N PHE A 28 7.79 -5.86 2.82
CA PHE A 28 8.76 -4.93 3.40
C PHE A 28 9.59 -5.60 4.51
N LEU A 29 8.96 -6.30 5.44
CA LEU A 29 9.66 -7.01 6.52
C LEU A 29 10.60 -8.11 5.98
N LEU A 30 10.14 -8.89 5.00
CA LEU A 30 10.96 -9.90 4.33
C LEU A 30 12.15 -9.29 3.61
N SER A 31 11.93 -8.17 2.91
CA SER A 31 12.99 -7.41 2.23
C SER A 31 14.02 -6.86 3.22
N CYS A 32 13.60 -6.31 4.37
CA CYS A 32 14.52 -5.94 5.46
C CYS A 32 15.31 -7.14 5.98
N TYR A 33 14.66 -8.28 6.21
CA TYR A 33 15.33 -9.48 6.72
C TYR A 33 16.36 -10.01 5.73
N GLN A 34 16.01 -10.13 4.45
CA GLN A 34 16.94 -10.58 3.41
C GLN A 34 18.10 -9.60 3.21
N LEU A 35 17.84 -8.30 3.27
CA LEU A 35 18.89 -7.28 3.17
C LEU A 35 19.88 -7.38 4.35
N LEU A 36 19.38 -7.66 5.57
CA LEU A 36 20.21 -7.81 6.76
C LEU A 36 21.02 -9.11 6.75
N VAL A 37 20.42 -10.22 6.34
CA VAL A 37 21.08 -11.55 6.37
C VAL A 37 22.06 -11.72 5.22
N ASN A 38 21.73 -11.20 4.05
CA ASN A 38 22.45 -11.50 2.82
C ASN A 38 23.32 -10.33 2.33
N GLU A 39 23.20 -9.14 2.96
CA GLU A 39 23.92 -7.90 2.66
C GLU A 39 23.94 -7.50 1.17
N ALA A 40 22.97 -8.00 0.39
CA ALA A 40 22.92 -7.80 -1.05
C ALA A 40 21.95 -6.68 -1.41
N PHE A 41 22.43 -5.72 -2.21
CA PHE A 41 21.65 -4.55 -2.63
C PHE A 41 20.39 -4.94 -3.43
N GLU A 42 20.36 -6.11 -4.04
CA GLU A 42 19.22 -6.61 -4.81
C GLU A 42 17.93 -6.70 -3.98
N PHE A 43 18.04 -6.96 -2.67
CA PHE A 43 16.89 -7.01 -1.77
C PHE A 43 16.28 -5.63 -1.49
N SER A 44 16.97 -4.53 -1.82
CA SER A 44 16.45 -3.17 -1.69
C SER A 44 15.28 -2.88 -2.64
N ILE A 45 15.10 -3.68 -3.70
CA ILE A 45 14.00 -3.49 -4.66
C ILE A 45 12.62 -3.63 -4.01
N GLY A 46 12.52 -4.42 -2.93
CA GLY A 46 11.30 -4.55 -2.14
C GLY A 46 10.85 -3.21 -1.54
N PHE A 47 11.79 -2.31 -1.20
CA PHE A 47 11.47 -0.98 -0.69
C PHE A 47 10.82 -0.10 -1.75
N VAL A 48 11.26 -0.18 -3.01
CA VAL A 48 10.68 0.58 -4.12
C VAL A 48 9.23 0.15 -4.36
N ILE A 49 8.97 -1.15 -4.34
CA ILE A 49 7.62 -1.71 -4.46
C ILE A 49 6.74 -1.23 -3.30
N THR A 50 7.27 -1.25 -2.07
CA THR A 50 6.56 -0.80 -0.87
C THR A 50 6.22 0.70 -0.94
N LEU A 51 7.14 1.54 -1.44
CA LEU A 51 6.92 2.98 -1.64
C LEU A 51 5.80 3.26 -2.65
N LEU A 52 5.82 2.60 -3.81
CA LEU A 52 4.77 2.73 -4.82
C LEU A 52 3.40 2.31 -4.28
N ALA A 53 3.34 1.20 -3.55
CA ALA A 53 2.11 0.75 -2.90
C ALA A 53 1.62 1.75 -1.85
N THR A 54 2.52 2.34 -1.07
CA THR A 54 2.19 3.36 -0.05
C THR A 54 1.56 4.60 -0.68
N LEU A 55 2.06 5.06 -1.84
CA LEU A 55 1.45 6.18 -2.58
C LEU A 55 0.02 5.85 -3.04
N LEU A 56 -0.21 4.62 -3.50
CA LEU A 56 -1.56 4.16 -3.87
C LEU A 56 -2.48 4.11 -2.64
N PHE A 57 -1.99 3.64 -1.50
CA PHE A 57 -2.76 3.61 -0.24
C PHE A 57 -3.07 5.01 0.28
N ALA A 58 -2.13 5.94 0.20
CA ALA A 58 -2.34 7.34 0.54
C ALA A 58 -3.47 7.96 -0.31
N SER A 59 -3.51 7.65 -1.61
CA SER A 59 -4.57 8.12 -2.49
C SER A 59 -5.96 7.55 -2.13
N ALA A 60 -6.03 6.28 -1.72
CA ALA A 60 -7.26 5.66 -1.26
C ALA A 60 -7.75 6.26 0.08
N SER A 61 -6.83 6.51 1.01
CA SER A 61 -7.14 7.15 2.31
C SER A 61 -7.65 8.58 2.13
N ALA A 62 -7.00 9.37 1.27
CA ALA A 62 -7.44 10.73 0.94
C ALA A 62 -8.83 10.76 0.30
N PHE A 63 -9.15 9.77 -0.54
CA PHE A 63 -10.46 9.64 -1.16
C PHE A 63 -11.54 9.26 -0.14
N LYS A 64 -11.27 8.27 0.74
CA LYS A 64 -12.18 7.91 1.82
C LYS A 64 -12.51 9.14 2.67
N LYS A 65 -11.50 9.89 3.14
CA LYS A 65 -11.66 11.11 3.94
C LYS A 65 -12.50 12.18 3.26
N ARG A 66 -12.32 12.36 1.94
CA ARG A 66 -13.02 13.39 1.15
C ARG A 66 -14.48 13.05 0.83
N TYR A 67 -14.81 11.77 0.69
CA TYR A 67 -16.18 11.34 0.38
C TYR A 67 -16.99 11.00 1.64
N SER A 68 -16.38 10.45 2.69
CA SER A 68 -17.09 10.22 3.97
C SER A 68 -17.39 11.51 4.74
N GLY A 69 -16.70 12.61 4.44
CA GLY A 69 -16.99 13.94 5.00
C GLY A 69 -18.05 14.74 4.24
N LEU A 70 -18.58 14.22 3.12
CA LEU A 70 -19.63 14.87 2.32
C LEU A 70 -21.05 14.38 2.70
N GLU A 71 -21.14 13.37 3.57
CA GLU A 71 -22.39 12.76 4.06
C GLU A 71 -22.68 13.10 5.53
N SER A 72 -22.26 14.28 6.02
CA SER A 72 -22.57 14.77 7.38
C SER A 72 -23.39 16.05 7.33
#